data_AF-A0A2U1NTL9-F1
#
_entry.id   AF-A0A2U1NTL9-F1
#
_cell.length_a   1.000
_cell.length_b   1.000
_cell.length_c   1.000
_cell.angle_alpha   90.00
_cell.angle_beta   90.00
_cell.angle_gamma   90.00
#
_symmetry.space_group_name_H-M   'P 1'
#
loop_
_entity.id
_entity.type
_entity.pdbx_description
1 polymer ?
#
loop_
_entity_poly.entity_id
_entity_poly.type
_entity_poly.pdbx_seq_one_letter_code
_entity_poly.pdbx_strand_id
1 'polypeptide(L)'
;MSCLPALEVDYHLKFHKPLDYKSLGVKDIKQLVVEMVNKGMVLYFKGRESKEKYVISARMVEIRQKVFLKNEVEKLLNRYGGKIAFESFEDLYKDQFKSFDYDYYALTDLDHFCQVLKDILVVEVANPSGAKVIKAVEVANPSGAKVLKAAAMVKIYNLRKRKN
;
A
#
# COMPACT_ATOMS: atom_id res chain seq x y z
N MET A 1 -3.90 -4.96 10.83
CA MET A 1 -3.24 -6.22 10.48
C MET A 1 -3.44 -7.11 11.68
N SER A 2 -3.85 -8.35 11.50
CA SER A 2 -4.03 -9.27 12.61
C SER A 2 -3.37 -10.59 12.24
N CYS A 3 -2.65 -11.19 13.18
CA CYS A 3 -2.24 -12.58 13.06
C CYS A 3 -3.50 -13.47 13.14
N LEU A 4 -3.46 -14.65 12.53
CA LEU A 4 -4.61 -15.56 12.50
C LEU A 4 -5.24 -15.80 13.90
N PRO A 5 -4.46 -16.01 14.98
CA PRO A 5 -5.03 -16.18 16.32
C PRO A 5 -5.69 -14.90 16.89
N ALA A 6 -5.23 -13.71 16.48
CA ALA A 6 -5.80 -12.45 16.95
C ALA A 6 -7.14 -12.11 16.28
N LEU A 7 -7.45 -12.66 15.09
CA LEU A 7 -8.70 -12.38 14.41
C LEU A 7 -9.95 -12.79 15.20
N GLU A 8 -9.88 -13.93 15.90
CA GLU A 8 -10.97 -14.39 16.75
C GLU A 8 -11.18 -13.47 17.95
N VAL A 9 -10.06 -13.07 18.58
CA VAL A 9 -10.06 -12.13 19.70
C VAL A 9 -10.61 -10.76 19.27
N ASP A 10 -10.13 -10.22 18.14
CA ASP A 10 -10.58 -8.96 17.57
C ASP A 10 -12.08 -8.97 17.25
N TYR A 11 -12.58 -10.08 16.68
CA TYR A 11 -14.01 -10.25 16.42
C TYR A 11 -14.81 -10.26 17.72
N HIS A 12 -14.38 -11.04 18.70
CA HIS A 12 -15.05 -11.13 19.99
C HIS A 12 -15.09 -9.78 20.70
N LEU A 13 -13.98 -9.05 20.73
CA LEU A 13 -13.92 -7.70 21.32
C LEU A 13 -14.84 -6.71 20.62
N LYS A 14 -14.97 -6.80 19.29
CA LYS A 14 -15.78 -5.86 18.50
C LYS A 14 -17.28 -6.14 18.55
N PHE A 15 -17.67 -7.41 18.56
CA PHE A 15 -19.08 -7.81 18.46
C PHE A 15 -19.65 -8.40 19.75
N HIS A 16 -18.82 -8.52 20.79
CA HIS A 16 -19.16 -9.08 22.10
C HIS A 16 -19.79 -10.48 21.99
N LYS A 17 -19.32 -11.29 21.02
CA LYS A 17 -19.77 -12.66 20.81
C LYS A 17 -18.71 -13.48 20.04
N PRO A 18 -18.64 -14.81 20.22
CA PRO A 18 -17.76 -15.66 19.45
C PRO A 18 -18.20 -15.75 17.99
N LEU A 19 -17.25 -16.11 17.13
CA LEU A 19 -17.47 -16.33 15.71
C LEU A 19 -18.14 -17.70 15.51
N ASP A 20 -19.34 -17.72 14.93
CA ASP A 20 -20.08 -18.96 14.68
C ASP A 20 -19.67 -19.56 13.33
N TYR A 21 -18.67 -20.44 13.35
CA TYR A 21 -18.16 -21.12 12.16
C TYR A 21 -19.21 -22.00 11.48
N LYS A 22 -20.13 -22.59 12.25
CA LYS A 22 -21.12 -23.53 11.72
C LYS A 22 -22.12 -22.83 10.81
N SER A 23 -22.62 -21.65 11.20
CA SER A 23 -23.50 -20.86 10.33
C SER A 23 -22.79 -20.30 9.09
N LEU A 24 -21.47 -20.15 9.14
CA LEU A 24 -20.64 -19.75 8.00
C LEU A 24 -20.23 -20.93 7.09
N GLY A 25 -20.56 -22.17 7.46
CA GLY A 25 -20.25 -23.36 6.67
C GLY A 25 -18.77 -23.76 6.67
N VAL A 26 -18.00 -23.31 7.67
CA VAL A 26 -16.55 -23.60 7.79
C VAL A 26 -16.25 -24.26 9.14
N LYS A 27 -15.10 -24.94 9.26
CA LYS A 27 -14.73 -25.65 10.50
C LYS A 27 -13.97 -24.79 11.51
N ASP A 28 -13.20 -23.82 11.05
CA ASP A 28 -12.32 -22.98 11.88
C ASP A 28 -11.96 -21.65 11.19
N ILE A 29 -11.22 -20.80 11.90
CA ILE A 29 -10.74 -19.51 11.38
C ILE A 29 -9.83 -19.67 10.15
N LYS A 30 -9.06 -20.77 10.04
CA LYS A 30 -8.15 -20.98 8.92
C LYS A 30 -8.94 -21.21 7.63
N GLN A 31 -9.97 -22.06 7.68
CA GLN A 31 -10.87 -22.28 6.56
C GLN A 31 -11.64 -21.00 6.20
N LEU A 32 -12.11 -20.25 7.19
CA LEU A 32 -12.77 -18.97 6.94
C LEU A 32 -11.86 -18.00 6.18
N VAL A 33 -10.61 -17.84 6.60
CA VAL A 33 -9.68 -16.94 5.93
C VAL A 33 -9.35 -17.43 4.52
N VAL A 34 -9.18 -18.74 4.29
CA VAL A 34 -9.00 -19.30 2.94
C VAL A 34 -10.17 -18.93 2.03
N GLU A 35 -11.41 -19.09 2.50
CA GLU A 35 -12.61 -18.68 1.76
C GLU A 35 -12.63 -17.16 1.47
N MET A 36 -12.23 -16.33 2.44
CA MET A 36 -12.14 -14.88 2.26
C MET A 36 -11.04 -14.48 1.26
N VAL A 37 -9.91 -15.20 1.24
CA VAL A 37 -8.84 -15.02 0.25
C VAL A 37 -9.32 -15.41 -1.15
N ASN A 38 -9.98 -16.56 -1.28
CA ASN A 38 -10.54 -17.03 -2.56
C ASN A 38 -11.57 -16.04 -3.13
N LYS A 39 -12.28 -15.32 -2.25
CA LYS A 39 -13.24 -14.26 -2.62
C LYS A 39 -12.59 -12.88 -2.79
N GLY A 40 -11.27 -12.76 -2.67
CA GLY A 40 -10.54 -11.49 -2.80
C GLY A 40 -10.84 -10.47 -1.70
N MET A 41 -11.40 -10.89 -0.57
CA MET A 41 -11.76 -9.98 0.54
C MET A 41 -10.55 -9.63 1.41
N VAL A 42 -9.63 -10.58 1.55
CA VAL A 42 -8.40 -10.45 2.34
C VAL A 42 -7.22 -11.01 1.57
N LEU A 43 -6.02 -10.58 1.96
CA LEU A 43 -4.75 -11.04 1.42
C LEU A 43 -3.94 -11.66 2.56
N TYR A 44 -3.27 -12.78 2.25
CA TYR A 44 -2.16 -13.23 3.07
C TYR A 44 -0.95 -12.38 2.75
N PHE A 45 -0.28 -11.95 3.79
CA PHE A 45 0.94 -11.17 3.68
C PHE A 45 1.95 -11.69 4.70
N LYS A 46 3.21 -11.80 4.29
CA LYS A 46 4.30 -12.14 5.21
C LYS A 46 5.06 -10.86 5.50
N GLY A 47 5.04 -10.42 6.76
CA GLY A 47 5.73 -9.22 7.19
C GLY A 47 7.21 -9.27 6.84
N ARG A 48 7.74 -8.19 6.28
CA ARG A 48 9.17 -8.07 5.94
C ARG A 48 10.01 -8.16 7.21
N GLU A 49 9.57 -7.47 8.26
CA GLU A 49 10.32 -7.36 9.52
C GLU A 49 10.06 -8.55 10.46
N SER A 50 8.78 -8.91 10.67
CA SER A 50 8.43 -9.96 11.64
C SER A 50 8.54 -11.39 11.08
N LYS A 51 8.55 -11.55 9.75
CA LYS A 51 8.42 -12.84 9.04
C LYS A 51 7.13 -13.63 9.38
N GLU A 52 6.21 -13.06 10.13
CA GLU A 52 4.93 -13.66 10.47
C GLU A 52 3.94 -13.54 9.30
N LYS A 53 2.98 -14.47 9.23
CA LYS A 53 1.86 -14.38 8.28
C LYS A 53 0.72 -13.59 8.91
N TYR A 54 0.40 -12.46 8.28
CA TYR A 54 -0.74 -11.63 8.62
C TYR A 54 -1.87 -11.81 7.60
N VAL A 55 -3.06 -11.46 8.06
CA VAL A 55 -4.23 -11.27 7.20
C VAL A 55 -4.56 -9.79 7.18
N ILE A 56 -4.75 -9.24 5.99
CA ILE A 56 -5.15 -7.84 5.79
C ILE A 56 -6.29 -7.76 4.78
N SER A 57 -7.23 -6.84 5.00
CA SER A 57 -8.30 -6.60 4.03
C SER A 57 -7.73 -6.10 2.70
N ALA A 58 -8.13 -6.73 1.59
CA ALA A 58 -7.70 -6.34 0.25
C ALA A 58 -8.08 -4.88 -0.07
N ARG A 59 -9.30 -4.48 0.31
CA ARG A 59 -9.77 -3.09 0.16
C ARG A 59 -8.92 -2.09 0.94
N MET A 60 -8.48 -2.46 2.14
CA MET A 60 -7.62 -1.60 2.94
C MET A 60 -6.25 -1.42 2.28
N VAL A 61 -5.65 -2.50 1.79
CA VAL A 61 -4.39 -2.47 1.04
C VAL A 61 -4.53 -1.58 -0.19
N GLU A 62 -5.60 -1.76 -0.95
CA GLU A 62 -5.86 -0.96 -2.15
C GLU A 62 -5.93 0.55 -1.83
N ILE A 63 -6.68 0.95 -0.79
CA ILE A 63 -6.74 2.36 -0.38
C ILE A 63 -5.36 2.87 0.02
N ARG A 64 -4.60 2.09 0.80
CA ARG A 64 -3.27 2.48 1.25
C ARG A 64 -2.30 2.68 0.10
N GLN A 65 -2.30 1.77 -0.85
CA GLN A 65 -1.43 1.85 -2.03
C GLN A 65 -1.88 2.96 -3.00
N LYS A 66 -3.16 2.99 -3.37
CA LYS A 66 -3.66 3.91 -4.42
C LYS A 66 -3.84 5.35 -3.96
N VAL A 67 -4.10 5.58 -2.68
CA VAL A 67 -4.41 6.92 -2.15
C VAL A 67 -3.25 7.49 -1.35
N PHE A 68 -2.77 6.77 -0.34
CA PHE A 68 -1.74 7.31 0.56
C PHE A 68 -0.36 7.20 -0.07
N LEU A 69 0.10 5.97 -0.34
CA LEU A 69 1.43 5.70 -0.87
C LEU A 69 1.67 6.41 -2.19
N LYS A 70 0.76 6.25 -3.16
CA LYS A 70 0.85 6.89 -4.47
C LYS A 70 1.07 8.40 -4.38
N ASN A 71 0.28 9.09 -3.56
CA ASN A 71 0.38 10.54 -3.38
C ASN A 71 1.70 10.98 -2.73
N GLU A 72 2.20 10.21 -1.74
CA GLU A 72 3.49 10.48 -1.11
C GLU A 72 4.64 10.29 -2.09
N VAL A 73 4.58 9.25 -2.92
CA VAL A 73 5.60 8.96 -3.95
C VAL A 73 5.59 9.98 -5.07
N GLU A 74 4.42 10.43 -5.54
CA GLU A 74 4.32 11.53 -6.52
C GLU A 74 4.96 12.81 -5.98
N LYS A 75 4.68 13.18 -4.72
CA LYS A 75 5.30 14.35 -4.07
C LYS A 75 6.82 14.18 -3.95
N LEU A 76 7.29 12.99 -3.60
CA LEU A 76 8.72 12.71 -3.48
C LEU A 76 9.42 12.84 -4.84
N LEU A 77 8.90 12.17 -5.87
CA LEU A 77 9.44 12.24 -7.23
C LEU A 77 9.48 13.68 -7.74
N ASN A 78 8.41 14.46 -7.54
CA ASN A 78 8.36 15.87 -7.94
C ASN A 78 9.47 16.71 -7.28
N ARG A 79 9.74 16.46 -5.99
CA ARG A 79 10.80 17.17 -5.25
C ARG A 79 12.19 16.90 -5.82
N TYR A 80 12.44 15.69 -6.31
CA TYR A 80 13.73 15.26 -6.87
C TYR A 80 13.74 15.25 -8.41
N GLY A 81 12.97 16.15 -9.05
CA GLY A 81 13.02 16.34 -10.51
C GLY A 81 12.56 15.12 -11.32
N GLY A 82 11.70 14.29 -10.73
CA GLY A 82 11.15 13.08 -11.35
C GLY A 82 12.11 11.89 -11.38
N LYS A 83 13.26 11.96 -10.70
CA LYS A 83 14.27 10.88 -10.71
C LYS A 83 14.91 10.71 -9.34
N ILE A 84 14.96 9.47 -8.84
CA ILE A 84 15.56 9.12 -7.56
C ILE A 84 16.45 7.89 -7.77
N ALA A 85 17.68 7.92 -7.24
CA ALA A 85 18.53 6.73 -7.20
C ALA A 85 17.84 5.64 -6.37
N PHE A 86 17.76 4.41 -6.90
CA PHE A 86 16.98 3.33 -6.28
C PHE A 86 17.42 3.05 -4.85
N GLU A 87 18.73 3.02 -4.60
CA GLU A 87 19.31 2.79 -3.27
C GLU A 87 19.03 3.90 -2.26
N SER A 88 18.80 5.14 -2.73
CA SER A 88 18.53 6.28 -1.85
C SER A 88 17.04 6.45 -1.54
N PHE A 89 16.15 5.70 -2.19
CA PHE A 89 14.71 5.95 -2.14
C PHE A 89 14.16 5.92 -0.71
N GLU A 90 14.45 4.86 0.06
CA GLU A 90 13.90 4.69 1.41
C GLU A 90 14.36 5.82 2.34
N ASP A 91 15.60 6.27 2.21
CA ASP A 91 16.16 7.35 3.04
C ASP A 91 15.50 8.69 2.72
N LEU A 92 15.35 9.02 1.43
CA LEU A 92 14.67 10.24 0.99
C LEU A 92 13.18 10.23 1.39
N TYR A 93 12.54 9.06 1.33
CA TYR A 93 11.16 8.91 1.79
C TYR A 93 11.05 9.19 3.29
N LYS A 94 11.92 8.58 4.11
CA LYS A 94 11.94 8.75 5.56
C LYS A 94 12.24 10.20 5.95
N ASP A 95 13.16 10.87 5.27
CA ASP A 95 13.44 12.30 5.50
C ASP A 95 12.17 13.16 5.32
N GLN A 96 11.37 12.86 4.29
CA GLN A 96 10.18 13.66 3.99
C GLN A 96 8.92 13.28 4.77
N PHE A 97 8.69 11.99 5.02
CA PHE A 97 7.43 11.46 5.58
C PHE A 97 7.62 10.72 6.91
N LYS A 98 8.82 10.81 7.51
CA LYS A 98 9.26 10.21 8.79
C LYS A 98 9.47 8.70 8.78
N SER A 99 8.53 7.91 8.27
CA SER A 99 8.63 6.44 8.30
C SER A 99 8.07 5.80 7.03
N PHE A 100 8.78 4.78 6.54
CA PHE A 100 8.30 3.92 5.46
C PHE A 100 8.06 2.52 6.01
N ASP A 101 6.79 2.12 6.07
CA ASP A 101 6.36 0.82 6.62
C ASP A 101 5.86 -0.08 5.48
N TYR A 102 6.68 -1.05 5.11
CA TYR A 102 6.36 -2.05 4.09
C TYR A 102 5.12 -2.86 4.45
N ASP A 103 5.01 -3.26 5.72
CA ASP A 103 3.94 -4.12 6.20
C ASP A 103 2.59 -3.38 6.17
N TYR A 104 2.60 -2.09 6.51
CA TYR A 104 1.42 -1.23 6.40
C TYR A 104 0.85 -1.22 4.97
N TYR A 105 1.71 -1.18 3.96
CA TYR A 105 1.32 -1.18 2.55
C TYR A 105 1.20 -2.59 1.93
N ALA A 106 1.40 -3.66 2.72
CA ALA A 106 1.48 -5.05 2.25
C ALA A 106 2.51 -5.25 1.12
N LEU A 107 3.66 -4.59 1.25
CA LEU A 107 4.80 -4.65 0.33
C LEU A 107 5.91 -5.50 0.94
N THR A 108 6.69 -6.17 0.09
CA THR A 108 7.75 -7.10 0.55
C THR A 108 9.14 -6.48 0.50
N ASP A 109 9.37 -5.63 -0.49
CA ASP A 109 10.66 -5.01 -0.81
C ASP A 109 10.44 -3.87 -1.82
N LEU A 110 11.51 -3.14 -2.12
CA LEU A 110 11.46 -1.98 -3.00
C LEU A 110 11.13 -2.35 -4.46
N ASP A 111 11.45 -3.57 -4.92
CA ASP A 111 11.08 -4.02 -6.26
C ASP A 111 9.55 -4.26 -6.35
N HIS A 112 8.94 -4.91 -5.34
CA HIS A 112 7.48 -5.07 -5.25
C HIS A 112 6.77 -3.72 -5.12
N PHE A 113 7.32 -2.79 -4.35
CA PHE A 113 6.86 -1.40 -4.31
C PHE A 113 6.79 -0.79 -5.73
N CYS A 114 7.85 -0.95 -6.53
CA CYS A 114 7.89 -0.41 -7.88
C CYS A 114 6.88 -1.08 -8.81
N GLN A 115 6.63 -2.39 -8.64
CA GLN A 115 5.61 -3.11 -9.40
C GLN A 115 4.19 -2.63 -9.09
N VAL A 116 3.90 -2.35 -7.81
CA VAL A 116 2.60 -1.83 -7.37
C VAL A 116 2.32 -0.43 -7.92
N LEU A 117 3.35 0.41 -8.05
CA LEU A 117 3.23 1.80 -8.52
C LEU A 117 3.66 2.00 -9.97
N LYS A 118 3.70 0.93 -10.77
CA LYS A 118 4.14 0.96 -12.18
C LYS A 118 3.37 1.94 -13.08
N ASP A 119 2.22 2.44 -12.62
CA ASP A 119 1.42 3.43 -13.32
C ASP A 119 1.96 4.86 -13.17
N ILE A 120 2.78 5.13 -12.14
CA ILE A 120 3.40 6.44 -11.92
C ILE A 120 4.92 6.44 -11.96
N LEU A 121 5.55 5.26 -11.90
CA LEU A 121 7.00 5.14 -11.95
C LEU A 121 7.49 3.96 -12.79
N VAL A 122 8.75 4.06 -13.21
CA VAL A 122 9.50 3.00 -13.88
C VAL A 122 10.90 2.91 -13.27
N VAL A 123 11.47 1.70 -13.22
CA VAL A 123 12.86 1.50 -12.83
C VAL A 123 13.71 1.30 -14.09
N GLU A 124 14.69 2.17 -14.27
CA GLU A 124 15.67 2.05 -15.34
C GLU A 124 17.04 1.64 -14.79
N VAL A 125 17.80 0.90 -15.59
CA VAL A 125 19.19 0.53 -15.28
C VAL A 125 20.11 1.36 -16.18
N ALA A 126 20.96 2.18 -15.57
CA ALA A 126 21.92 3.01 -16.31
C ALA A 126 23.04 2.16 -16.90
N ASN A 127 23.35 2.38 -18.18
CA ASN A 127 24.49 1.76 -18.87
C ASN A 127 25.66 2.76 -18.90
N PRO A 128 26.91 2.40 -18.54
CA PRO A 128 27.40 1.07 -18.13
C PRO A 128 27.42 0.80 -16.63
N SER A 129 27.03 1.75 -15.79
CA SER A 129 27.19 1.62 -14.34
C SER A 129 26.34 0.51 -13.70
N GLY A 130 25.28 0.05 -14.35
CA GLY A 130 24.29 -0.88 -13.78
C GLY A 130 23.42 -0.27 -12.69
N ALA A 131 23.54 1.04 -12.42
CA ALA A 131 22.82 1.70 -11.35
C ALA A 131 21.32 1.79 -11.67
N LYS A 132 20.47 1.39 -10.71
CA LYS A 132 19.01 1.51 -10.82
C LYS A 132 18.55 2.92 -10.47
N VAL A 133 17.64 3.47 -11.26
CA VAL A 133 16.99 4.78 -11.01
C VAL A 133 15.47 4.61 -11.12
N ILE A 134 14.76 5.08 -10.10
CA ILE A 134 13.31 5.22 -10.12
C ILE A 134 12.97 6.54 -10.82
N LYS A 135 12.20 6.48 -11.90
CA LYS A 135 11.74 7.65 -12.65
C LYS A 135 10.23 7.76 -12.63
N ALA A 136 9.71 8.98 -12.56
CA ALA A 136 8.31 9.25 -12.82
C ALA A 136 7.96 8.91 -14.28
N VAL A 137 6.81 8.29 -14.50
CA VAL A 137 6.26 8.10 -15.86
C VAL A 137 5.84 9.47 -16.41
N GLU A 138 6.35 9.83 -17.57
CA GLU A 138 5.92 11.04 -18.28
C GLU A 138 4.48 10.84 -18.75
N VAL A 139 3.54 11.57 -18.14
CA VAL A 139 2.17 11.64 -18.67
C VAL A 139 2.15 12.72 -19.73
N ALA A 140 1.94 12.34 -20.99
CA ALA A 140 1.73 13.30 -22.07
C ALA A 140 0.52 14.19 -21.74
N ASN A 141 0.77 15.47 -21.42
CA ASN A 141 -0.28 16.48 -21.45
C ASN A 141 -0.60 16.79 -22.92
N PRO A 142 -1.88 16.84 -23.34
CA PRO A 142 -2.27 17.21 -24.70
C PRO A 142 -1.99 18.68 -25.08
N SER A 143 -1.18 19.42 -24.30
CA SER A 143 -0.89 20.84 -24.50
C SER A 143 0.60 21.21 -24.61
N GLY A 144 1.52 20.23 -24.68
CA GLY A 144 2.95 20.50 -24.97
C GLY A 144 3.74 21.24 -23.88
N ALA A 145 3.15 21.53 -22.72
CA ALA A 145 3.86 22.09 -21.57
C ALA A 145 4.27 21.00 -20.57
N LYS A 146 5.58 20.96 -20.23
CA LYS A 146 6.10 20.16 -19.10
C LYS A 146 5.53 20.70 -17.79
N VAL A 147 4.46 20.08 -17.30
CA VAL A 147 3.88 20.36 -15.99
C VAL A 147 3.79 19.04 -15.25
N LEU A 148 4.60 18.87 -14.20
CA LEU A 148 4.38 17.85 -13.17
C LEU A 148 2.97 18.07 -12.62
N LYS A 149 2.10 17.05 -12.70
CA LYS A 149 0.71 17.14 -12.24
C LYS A 149 0.67 17.80 -10.87
N ALA A 150 0.02 18.97 -10.79
CA ALA A 150 -0.41 19.49 -9.52
C ALA A 150 -1.29 18.42 -8.89
N ALA A 151 -0.87 17.87 -7.75
CA ALA A 151 -1.65 16.93 -6.97
C ALA A 151 -3.00 17.60 -6.70
N ALA A 152 -4.04 17.17 -7.42
CA ALA A 152 -5.39 17.66 -7.20
C ALA A 152 -5.77 17.20 -5.79
N MET A 153 -5.74 18.14 -4.85
CA MET A 153 -6.19 17.94 -3.48
C MET A 153 -7.60 17.37 -3.51
N VAL A 154 -7.73 16.07 -3.23
CA VAL A 154 -9.00 15.44 -2.91
C VAL A 154 -9.46 16.00 -1.58
N LYS A 155 -10.24 17.09 -1.64
CA LYS A 155 -11.13 17.55 -0.55
C LYS A 155 -12.22 16.50 -0.33
N ILE A 156 -11.87 15.36 0.28
CA ILE A 156 -12.85 14.43 0.84
C ILE A 156 -12.39 14.08 2.26
N TYR A 157 -12.41 15.05 3.16
CA TYR A 157 -12.50 14.78 4.59
C TYR A 157 -13.04 16.02 5.32
N ASN A 158 -14.30 16.40 5.04
CA ASN A 158 -15.04 17.36 5.88
C ASN A 158 -16.57 17.25 5.80
N LEU A 159 -17.12 16.09 5.44
CA LEU A 159 -18.59 15.88 5.43
C LEU A 159 -19.14 15.10 6.63
N ARG A 160 -18.40 15.01 7.75
CA ARG A 160 -18.88 14.31 8.96
C ARG A 160 -18.81 15.09 10.27
N LYS A 161 -18.75 16.43 10.22
CA LYS A 161 -18.85 17.28 11.42
C LYS A 161 -19.93 18.38 11.36
N ARG A 162 -20.93 18.23 10.50
CA ARG A 162 -22.16 19.04 10.51
C ARG A 162 -23.38 18.15 10.31
N LYS A 163 -23.73 17.42 11.36
CA LYS A 163 -25.08 16.95 11.73
C LYS A 163 -24.90 16.01 12.90
N ASN A 164 -24.90 16.61 14.09
CA ASN A 164 -25.62 16.21 15.29
C ASN A 164 -25.40 17.31 16.31
#